data_AF-A0A2A5G0S1-F1
#
_entry.id   AF-A0A2A5G0S1-F1
#
_cell.length_a   1.000
_cell.length_b   1.000
_cell.length_c   1.000
_cell.angle_alpha   90.00
_cell.angle_beta   90.00
_cell.angle_gamma   90.00
#
_symmetry.space_group_name_H-M   'P 1'
#
loop_
_entity.id
_entity.type
_entity.pdbx_description
1 polymer ?
#
loop_
_entity_poly.entity_id
_entity_poly.type
_entity_poly.pdbx_seq_one_letter_code
_entity_poly.pdbx_strand_id
1 'polypeptide(L)'
;MKQSDAETRIATANLIDRMSLGVTLIVHPQRISQELCNAIYMQAGADDLIPLNALVWTKLSYIFGETHPHQTPFDASEELVIQKAFFDHMWEISLTEMIGYLGFEEWHQQGWQQTADLLNAGNKQYANKIRSYKQVYRVEFEGGLSLFKEDMLELFKEVGDARYEDFEKSSENISKKERLSKFSKSVRTLHIGACCHAAVRWDQSRQLTGNDLLDFHHAEAAIGYCNMFLTETPLKTLVSQNHLGLMRDFSCVVESSASGALRVLNGLNG
;
A
#
# COMPACT_ATOMS: atom_id res chain seq x y z
N MET A 1 -9.72 7.78 7.51
CA MET A 1 -9.76 9.08 8.20
C MET A 1 -9.92 8.83 9.69
N LYS A 2 -9.13 9.50 10.54
CA LYS A 2 -9.07 9.22 11.99
C LYS A 2 -9.81 10.27 12.84
N GLN A 3 -10.13 11.41 12.24
CA GLN A 3 -10.80 12.53 12.89
C GLN A 3 -12.11 12.06 13.54
N SER A 4 -12.28 12.33 14.84
CA SER A 4 -13.48 11.96 15.58
C SER A 4 -14.62 12.94 15.38
N ASP A 5 -14.32 14.23 15.26
CA ASP A 5 -15.32 15.27 15.04
C ASP A 5 -15.76 15.34 13.57
N ALA A 6 -17.05 15.57 13.34
CA ALA A 6 -17.63 15.58 12.01
C ALA A 6 -17.16 16.77 11.15
N GLU A 7 -16.96 17.94 11.77
CA GLU A 7 -16.60 19.17 11.06
C GLU A 7 -15.22 19.07 10.39
N THR A 8 -14.17 18.70 11.13
CA THR A 8 -12.83 18.55 10.56
C THR A 8 -12.73 17.37 9.61
N ARG A 9 -13.55 16.32 9.82
CA ARG A 9 -13.66 15.18 8.91
C ARG A 9 -14.21 15.65 7.56
N ILE A 10 -15.34 16.34 7.54
CA ILE A 10 -15.93 16.89 6.31
C ILE A 10 -14.97 17.89 5.65
N ALA A 11 -14.30 18.75 6.41
CA ALA A 11 -13.31 19.67 5.87
C ALA A 11 -12.14 18.93 5.19
N THR A 12 -11.69 17.81 5.78
CA THR A 12 -10.65 16.97 5.19
C THR A 12 -11.14 16.24 3.94
N ALA A 13 -12.38 15.72 3.95
CA ALA A 13 -12.98 15.09 2.78
C ALA A 13 -13.07 16.05 1.60
N ASN A 14 -13.52 17.29 1.84
CA ASN A 14 -13.55 18.34 0.82
C ASN A 14 -12.15 18.65 0.24
N LEU A 15 -11.11 18.64 1.08
CA LEU A 15 -9.74 18.80 0.60
C LEU A 15 -9.31 17.63 -0.29
N ILE A 16 -9.63 16.40 0.10
CA ILE A 16 -9.38 15.20 -0.71
C ILE A 16 -10.12 15.30 -2.04
N ASP A 17 -11.41 15.65 -2.05
CA ASP A 17 -12.20 15.78 -3.28
C ASP A 17 -11.57 16.79 -4.25
N ARG A 18 -11.11 17.93 -3.72
CA ARG A 18 -10.45 18.98 -4.52
C ARG A 18 -9.10 18.56 -5.09
N MET A 19 -8.34 17.71 -4.40
CA MET A 19 -6.95 17.39 -4.76
C MET A 19 -6.79 16.03 -5.46
N SER A 20 -7.71 15.10 -5.25
CA SER A 20 -7.60 13.71 -5.73
C SER A 20 -8.26 13.45 -7.08
N LEU A 21 -9.15 14.35 -7.53
CA LEU A 21 -9.99 14.14 -8.72
C LEU A 21 -10.81 12.83 -8.66
N GLY A 22 -11.14 12.37 -7.45
CA GLY A 22 -11.87 11.12 -7.21
C GLY A 22 -11.05 9.86 -7.48
N VAL A 23 -9.71 9.95 -7.54
CA VAL A 23 -8.79 8.83 -7.74
C VAL A 23 -7.99 8.57 -6.47
N THR A 24 -7.78 7.29 -6.16
CA THR A 24 -7.01 6.86 -4.98
C THR A 24 -6.26 5.58 -5.28
N LEU A 25 -5.32 5.21 -4.41
CA LEU A 25 -4.67 3.90 -4.47
C LEU A 25 -5.63 2.80 -4.02
N ILE A 26 -5.51 1.61 -4.61
CA ILE A 26 -6.16 0.39 -4.15
C ILE A 26 -5.73 0.03 -2.72
N VAL A 27 -6.61 -0.69 -2.01
CA VAL A 27 -6.41 -1.00 -0.60
C VAL A 27 -5.20 -1.92 -0.38
N HIS A 28 -4.65 -1.87 0.83
CA HIS A 28 -3.36 -2.47 1.17
C HIS A 28 -3.20 -3.95 0.72
N PRO A 29 -4.12 -4.88 0.99
CA PRO A 29 -3.97 -6.27 0.55
C PRO A 29 -3.96 -6.41 -0.97
N GLN A 30 -4.88 -5.74 -1.67
CA GLN A 30 -4.97 -5.76 -3.14
C GLN A 30 -3.70 -5.21 -3.78
N ARG A 31 -3.11 -4.16 -3.19
CA ARG A 31 -1.85 -3.58 -3.67
C ARG A 31 -0.70 -4.58 -3.62
N ILE A 32 -0.59 -5.35 -2.53
CA ILE A 32 0.43 -6.40 -2.40
C ILE A 32 0.16 -7.53 -3.39
N SER A 33 -1.08 -8.00 -3.52
CA SER A 33 -1.41 -9.05 -4.49
C SER A 33 -1.11 -8.61 -5.94
N GLN A 34 -1.38 -7.34 -6.28
CA GLN A 34 -1.04 -6.76 -7.58
C GLN A 34 0.48 -6.67 -7.82
N GLU A 35 1.23 -6.27 -6.80
CA GLU A 35 2.71 -6.27 -6.81
C GLU A 35 3.29 -7.67 -7.00
N LEU A 36 2.75 -8.66 -6.29
CA LEU A 36 3.17 -10.07 -6.38
C LEU A 36 2.87 -10.65 -7.75
N CYS A 37 1.66 -10.40 -8.27
CA CYS A 37 1.27 -10.77 -9.62
C CYS A 37 2.27 -10.20 -10.64
N ASN A 38 2.50 -8.88 -10.62
CA ASN A 38 3.44 -8.26 -11.56
C ASN A 38 4.86 -8.84 -11.43
N ALA A 39 5.35 -9.07 -10.21
CA ALA A 39 6.68 -9.63 -9.98
C ALA A 39 6.81 -11.07 -10.49
N ILE A 40 5.81 -11.93 -10.24
CA ILE A 40 5.82 -13.34 -10.65
C ILE A 40 5.72 -13.46 -12.17
N TYR A 41 4.77 -12.75 -12.80
CA TYR A 41 4.64 -12.76 -14.26
C TYR A 41 5.88 -12.18 -14.95
N MET A 42 6.48 -11.11 -14.41
CA MET A 42 7.73 -10.56 -14.94
C MET A 42 8.89 -11.56 -14.83
N GLN A 43 8.98 -12.29 -13.71
CA GLN A 43 9.98 -13.33 -13.54
C GLN A 43 9.74 -14.53 -14.46
N ALA A 44 8.48 -14.82 -14.80
CA ALA A 44 8.11 -15.87 -15.75
C ALA A 44 8.46 -15.52 -17.21
N GLY A 45 8.84 -14.27 -17.50
CA GLY A 45 9.10 -13.80 -18.85
C GLY A 45 7.82 -13.43 -19.60
N ALA A 46 6.76 -13.02 -18.91
CA ALA A 46 5.57 -12.52 -19.58
C ALA A 46 5.85 -11.22 -20.33
N ASP A 47 5.48 -11.20 -21.61
CA ASP A 47 5.55 -10.02 -22.46
C ASP A 47 4.37 -9.06 -22.19
N ASP A 48 4.51 -7.79 -22.59
CA ASP A 48 3.44 -6.77 -22.57
C ASP A 48 2.74 -6.54 -21.20
N LEU A 49 3.46 -6.73 -20.10
CA LEU A 49 2.92 -6.46 -18.77
C LEU A 49 2.57 -4.98 -18.60
N ILE A 50 1.33 -4.72 -18.15
CA ILE A 50 0.88 -3.38 -17.78
C ILE A 50 1.78 -2.87 -16.64
N PRO A 51 2.34 -1.65 -16.74
CA PRO A 51 3.18 -1.10 -15.70
C PRO A 51 2.45 -1.06 -14.35
N LEU A 52 3.11 -1.53 -13.29
CA LEU A 52 2.55 -1.57 -11.94
C LEU A 52 1.99 -0.21 -11.48
N ASN A 53 2.64 0.89 -11.85
CA ASN A 53 2.17 2.25 -11.53
C ASN A 53 0.79 2.59 -12.13
N ALA A 54 0.34 1.89 -13.16
CA ALA A 54 -0.98 2.07 -13.77
C ALA A 54 -2.06 1.19 -13.13
N LEU A 55 -1.67 0.12 -12.43
CA LEU A 55 -2.58 -0.91 -11.88
C LEU A 55 -3.01 -0.65 -10.43
N VAL A 56 -2.37 0.31 -9.76
CA VAL A 56 -2.63 0.57 -8.34
C VAL A 56 -3.62 1.71 -8.10
N TRP A 57 -4.09 2.38 -9.15
CA TRP A 57 -5.04 3.49 -9.03
C TRP A 57 -6.45 3.00 -9.34
N THR A 58 -7.41 3.47 -8.56
CA THR A 58 -8.83 3.19 -8.75
C THR A 58 -9.66 4.44 -8.44
N LYS A 59 -10.93 4.42 -8.84
CA LYS A 59 -11.88 5.43 -8.38
C LYS A 59 -12.18 5.21 -6.90
N LEU A 60 -12.29 6.32 -6.17
CA LEU A 60 -12.56 6.33 -4.74
C LEU A 60 -13.78 5.46 -4.36
N SER A 61 -14.82 5.49 -5.19
CA SER A 61 -16.05 4.72 -5.01
C SER A 61 -15.87 3.20 -5.05
N TYR A 62 -14.78 2.69 -5.64
CA TYR A 62 -14.51 1.26 -5.80
C TYR A 62 -13.43 0.73 -4.85
N ILE A 63 -12.98 1.51 -3.85
CA ILE A 63 -11.98 1.02 -2.88
C ILE A 63 -12.47 -0.18 -2.06
N PHE A 64 -13.79 -0.32 -1.89
CA PHE A 64 -14.42 -1.46 -1.22
C PHE A 64 -14.87 -2.56 -2.19
N GLY A 65 -14.39 -2.49 -3.43
CA GLY A 65 -14.76 -3.40 -4.51
C GLY A 65 -15.80 -2.83 -5.46
N GLU A 66 -16.02 -3.55 -6.54
CA GLU A 66 -17.00 -3.22 -7.56
C GLU A 66 -18.33 -3.89 -7.20
N THR A 67 -19.27 -3.11 -6.68
CA THR A 67 -20.65 -3.57 -6.42
C THR A 67 -21.59 -2.74 -7.27
N HIS A 68 -22.51 -3.39 -7.97
CA HIS A 68 -23.54 -2.74 -8.77
C HIS A 68 -24.86 -3.54 -8.69
N PRO A 69 -26.01 -2.91 -8.98
CA PRO A 69 -27.29 -3.62 -9.03
C PRO A 69 -27.25 -4.76 -10.06
N HIS A 70 -27.55 -5.98 -9.64
CA HIS A 70 -27.63 -7.15 -10.49
C HIS A 70 -28.72 -8.08 -9.96
N GLN A 71 -29.24 -8.97 -10.80
CA GLN A 71 -30.33 -9.90 -10.41
C GLN A 71 -31.56 -9.17 -9.86
N THR A 72 -31.87 -8.03 -10.48
CA THR A 72 -33.03 -7.21 -10.15
C THR A 72 -34.31 -7.82 -10.74
N PRO A 73 -35.50 -7.35 -10.32
CA PRO A 73 -36.77 -7.78 -10.93
C PRO A 73 -37.00 -7.27 -12.37
N PHE A 74 -36.13 -6.40 -12.89
CA PHE A 74 -36.26 -5.79 -14.21
C PHE A 74 -35.86 -6.75 -15.33
N ASP A 75 -36.25 -6.45 -16.57
CA ASP A 75 -35.74 -7.21 -17.71
C ASP A 75 -34.24 -6.91 -17.96
N ALA A 76 -33.59 -7.75 -18.77
CA ALA A 76 -32.15 -7.64 -19.01
C ALA A 76 -31.73 -6.30 -19.66
N SER A 77 -32.62 -5.68 -20.45
CA SER A 77 -32.33 -4.38 -21.08
C SER A 77 -32.41 -3.25 -20.06
N GLU A 78 -33.45 -3.26 -19.22
CA GLU A 78 -33.65 -2.30 -18.15
C GLU A 78 -32.56 -2.42 -17.07
N GLU A 79 -32.23 -3.64 -16.64
CA GLU A 79 -31.15 -3.88 -15.67
C GLU A 79 -29.81 -3.33 -16.19
N LEU A 80 -29.48 -3.54 -17.47
CA LEU A 80 -28.26 -3.01 -18.07
C LEU A 80 -28.24 -1.48 -18.08
N VAL A 81 -29.38 -0.82 -18.32
CA VAL A 81 -29.48 0.65 -18.25
C VAL A 81 -29.24 1.15 -16.83
N ILE A 82 -29.82 0.47 -15.83
CA ILE A 82 -29.62 0.80 -14.41
C ILE A 82 -28.16 0.61 -14.02
N GLN A 83 -27.53 -0.48 -14.44
CA GLN A 83 -26.11 -0.74 -14.18
C GLN A 83 -25.23 0.36 -14.76
N LYS A 84 -25.44 0.74 -16.03
CA LYS A 84 -24.67 1.83 -16.66
C LYS A 84 -24.82 3.15 -15.91
N ALA A 85 -26.06 3.54 -15.61
CA ALA A 85 -26.32 4.77 -14.86
C ALA A 85 -25.71 4.74 -13.45
N PHE A 86 -25.69 3.57 -12.81
CA PHE A 86 -25.04 3.37 -11.51
C PHE A 86 -23.52 3.51 -11.62
N PHE A 87 -22.89 2.91 -12.64
CA PHE A 87 -21.45 3.09 -12.90
C PHE A 87 -21.12 4.55 -13.16
N ASP A 88 -21.89 5.26 -13.99
CA ASP A 88 -21.70 6.68 -14.26
C ASP A 88 -21.80 7.52 -12.97
N HIS A 89 -22.78 7.23 -12.11
CA HIS A 89 -22.94 7.91 -10.83
C HIS A 89 -21.76 7.63 -9.89
N MET A 90 -21.38 6.36 -9.72
CA MET A 90 -20.26 5.97 -8.87
C MET A 90 -18.92 6.47 -9.40
N TRP A 91 -18.81 6.72 -10.71
CA TRP A 91 -17.61 7.31 -11.29
C TRP A 91 -17.43 8.77 -10.86
N GLU A 92 -18.52 9.52 -10.67
CA GLU A 92 -18.51 10.95 -10.37
C GLU A 92 -18.69 11.27 -8.87
N ILE A 93 -19.14 10.31 -8.06
CA ILE A 93 -19.42 10.54 -6.64
C ILE A 93 -18.19 11.01 -5.86
N SER A 94 -18.38 12.05 -5.04
CA SER A 94 -17.34 12.58 -4.15
C SER A 94 -17.21 11.79 -2.84
N LEU A 95 -16.06 11.90 -2.18
CA LEU A 95 -15.86 11.35 -0.83
C LEU A 95 -16.84 11.98 0.16
N THR A 96 -17.10 13.28 0.02
CA THR A 96 -18.04 14.00 0.88
C THR A 96 -19.46 13.43 0.78
N GLU A 97 -19.93 13.13 -0.43
CA GLU A 97 -21.23 12.46 -0.64
C GLU A 97 -21.23 11.03 -0.08
N MET A 98 -20.18 10.25 -0.34
CA MET A 98 -20.04 8.90 0.21
C MET A 98 -20.08 8.89 1.75
N ILE A 99 -19.42 9.87 2.39
CA ILE A 99 -19.45 10.01 3.85
C ILE A 99 -20.87 10.27 4.35
N GLY A 100 -21.63 11.09 3.62
CA GLY A 100 -23.04 11.37 3.91
C GLY A 100 -23.92 10.12 3.85
N TYR A 101 -23.68 9.22 2.90
CA TYR A 101 -24.45 7.98 2.77
C TYR A 101 -24.08 6.90 3.80
N LEU A 102 -22.79 6.78 4.12
CA LEU A 102 -22.28 5.66 4.93
C LEU A 102 -22.38 5.87 6.44
N GLY A 103 -22.74 7.07 6.92
CA GLY A 103 -22.91 7.30 8.36
C GLY A 103 -21.64 7.04 9.18
N PHE A 104 -20.51 7.60 8.74
CA PHE A 104 -19.16 7.32 9.28
C PHE A 104 -18.95 7.53 10.79
N GLU A 105 -19.93 8.09 11.52
CA GLU A 105 -19.92 8.18 12.98
C GLU A 105 -19.95 6.79 13.64
N GLU A 106 -20.53 5.79 12.97
CA GLU A 106 -20.67 4.42 13.49
C GLU A 106 -19.47 3.52 13.14
N TRP A 107 -18.54 4.00 12.31
CA TRP A 107 -17.40 3.20 11.85
C TRP A 107 -16.37 3.02 12.97
N HIS A 108 -16.27 1.80 13.47
CA HIS A 108 -15.28 1.44 14.47
C HIS A 108 -13.86 1.49 13.89
N GLN A 109 -12.99 2.30 14.49
CA GLN A 109 -11.58 2.30 14.12
C GLN A 109 -10.97 0.94 14.44
N GLN A 110 -10.15 0.41 13.52
CA GLN A 110 -9.38 -0.81 13.78
C GLN A 110 -8.58 -0.65 15.08
N GLY A 111 -8.45 -1.76 15.82
CA GLY A 111 -7.73 -1.84 17.10
C GLY A 111 -6.21 -1.72 16.96
N TRP A 112 -5.71 -0.70 16.24
CA TRP A 112 -4.29 -0.50 15.97
C TRP A 112 -3.42 -0.50 17.23
N GLN A 113 -3.92 0.03 18.33
CA GLN A 113 -3.17 0.01 19.59
C GLN A 113 -3.02 -1.42 20.13
N GLN A 114 -4.05 -2.26 20.02
CA GLN A 114 -3.97 -3.66 20.44
C GLN A 114 -2.94 -4.41 19.59
N THR A 115 -2.94 -4.17 18.27
CA THR A 115 -1.91 -4.72 17.37
C THR A 115 -0.51 -4.25 17.76
N ALA A 116 -0.32 -2.96 18.05
CA ALA A 116 0.96 -2.41 18.47
C ALA A 116 1.44 -3.03 19.79
N ASP A 117 0.54 -3.23 20.76
CA ASP A 117 0.85 -3.85 22.05
C ASP A 117 1.30 -5.31 21.88
N LEU A 118 0.62 -6.08 21.03
CA LEU A 118 1.01 -7.45 20.67
C LEU A 118 2.39 -7.49 20.01
N LEU A 119 2.64 -6.60 19.05
CA LEU A 119 3.95 -6.50 18.38
C LEU A 119 5.06 -6.10 19.36
N ASN A 120 4.80 -5.14 20.25
CA ASN A 120 5.76 -4.73 21.27
C ASN A 120 6.09 -5.86 22.25
N ALA A 121 5.09 -6.65 22.66
CA ALA A 121 5.29 -7.82 23.51
C ALA A 121 6.19 -8.86 22.82
N GLY A 122 5.92 -9.15 21.54
CA GLY A 122 6.76 -10.03 20.72
C GLY A 122 8.19 -9.49 20.54
N ASN A 123 8.34 -8.18 20.31
CA ASN A 123 9.65 -7.52 20.19
C ASN A 123 10.48 -7.69 21.45
N LYS A 124 9.89 -7.51 22.64
CA LYS A 124 10.55 -7.73 23.93
C LYS A 124 10.93 -9.19 24.12
N GLN A 125 10.03 -10.12 23.81
CA GLN A 125 10.27 -11.56 23.95
C GLN A 125 11.47 -12.04 23.12
N TYR A 126 11.65 -11.49 21.92
CA TYR A 126 12.68 -11.91 20.96
C TYR A 126 13.85 -10.94 20.83
N ALA A 127 13.97 -9.94 21.71
CA ALA A 127 15.00 -8.90 21.63
C ALA A 127 16.42 -9.48 21.61
N ASN A 128 16.67 -10.55 22.38
CA ASN A 128 17.95 -11.24 22.45
C ASN A 128 18.34 -12.00 21.14
N LYS A 129 17.40 -12.20 20.21
CA LYS A 129 17.65 -12.86 18.92
C LYS A 129 18.05 -11.89 17.80
N ILE A 130 17.95 -10.58 18.06
CA ILE A 130 18.23 -9.53 17.09
C ILE A 130 19.74 -9.27 17.03
N ARG A 131 20.37 -9.54 15.87
CA ARG A 131 21.82 -9.36 15.68
C ARG A 131 22.19 -8.23 14.72
N SER A 132 21.31 -7.93 13.77
CA SER A 132 21.51 -6.83 12.82
C SER A 132 20.18 -6.37 12.23
N TYR A 133 20.11 -5.11 11.81
CA TYR A 133 18.96 -4.57 11.06
C TYR A 133 18.60 -5.45 9.85
N LYS A 134 19.59 -5.90 9.06
CA LYS A 134 19.35 -6.73 7.86
C LYS A 134 18.65 -8.04 8.18
N GLN A 135 18.98 -8.65 9.33
CA GLN A 135 18.30 -9.86 9.80
C GLN A 135 16.84 -9.54 10.15
N VAL A 136 16.59 -8.46 10.87
CA VAL A 136 15.24 -8.05 11.27
C VAL A 136 14.41 -7.73 10.04
N TYR A 137 14.92 -6.91 9.12
CA TYR A 137 14.27 -6.61 7.83
C TYR A 137 13.85 -7.86 7.09
N ARG A 138 14.73 -8.87 7.00
CA ARG A 138 14.41 -10.13 6.34
C ARG A 138 13.25 -10.86 7.04
N VAL A 139 13.25 -10.89 8.37
CA VAL A 139 12.17 -11.50 9.16
C VAL A 139 10.84 -10.76 8.95
N GLU A 140 10.85 -9.43 8.96
CA GLU A 140 9.63 -8.63 8.72
C GLU A 140 9.10 -8.84 7.30
N PHE A 141 9.98 -8.82 6.29
CA PHE A 141 9.60 -9.02 4.89
C PHE A 141 9.06 -10.44 4.63
N GLU A 142 9.78 -11.47 5.06
CA GLU A 142 9.33 -12.87 4.91
C GLU A 142 8.07 -13.14 5.74
N GLY A 143 7.93 -12.52 6.91
CA GLY A 143 6.73 -12.57 7.74
C GLY A 143 5.52 -11.97 7.04
N GLY A 144 5.63 -10.76 6.48
CA GLY A 144 4.57 -10.13 5.70
C GLY A 144 4.22 -10.94 4.45
N LEU A 145 5.22 -11.45 3.74
CA LEU A 145 5.03 -12.29 2.55
C LEU A 145 4.28 -13.59 2.88
N SER A 146 4.48 -14.16 4.07
CA SER A 146 3.81 -15.40 4.47
C SER A 146 2.28 -15.28 4.57
N LEU A 147 1.75 -14.06 4.72
CA LEU A 147 0.32 -13.79 4.72
C LEU A 147 -0.33 -13.96 3.34
N PHE A 148 0.47 -13.91 2.27
CA PHE A 148 0.03 -14.01 0.87
C PHE A 148 0.46 -15.34 0.24
N LYS A 149 0.72 -16.37 1.06
CA LYS A 149 1.23 -17.65 0.57
C LYS A 149 0.25 -18.33 -0.39
N GLU A 150 -1.04 -18.32 -0.09
CA GLU A 150 -2.05 -18.95 -0.94
C GLU A 150 -2.17 -18.20 -2.27
N ASP A 151 -2.25 -16.86 -2.25
CA ASP A 151 -2.22 -16.02 -3.45
C ASP A 151 -1.01 -16.34 -4.34
N MET A 152 0.19 -16.46 -3.74
CA MET A 152 1.40 -16.82 -4.50
C MET A 152 1.33 -18.23 -5.09
N LEU A 153 0.79 -19.21 -4.36
CA LEU A 153 0.65 -20.58 -4.87
C LEU A 153 -0.31 -20.63 -6.06
N GLU A 154 -1.40 -19.88 -6.00
CA GLU A 154 -2.35 -19.73 -7.11
C GLU A 154 -1.69 -19.07 -8.32
N LEU A 155 -0.98 -17.95 -8.12
CA LEU A 155 -0.24 -17.26 -9.18
C LEU A 155 0.83 -18.15 -9.84
N PHE A 156 1.58 -18.94 -9.06
CA PHE A 156 2.55 -19.88 -9.63
C PHE A 156 1.88 -20.98 -10.46
N LYS A 157 0.70 -21.43 -10.05
CA LYS A 157 -0.09 -22.41 -10.81
C LYS A 157 -0.57 -21.79 -12.12
N GLU A 158 -1.12 -20.58 -12.10
CA GLU A 158 -1.57 -19.86 -13.30
C GLU A 158 -0.43 -19.69 -14.32
N VAL A 159 0.74 -19.23 -13.85
CA VAL A 159 1.93 -19.08 -14.69
C VAL A 159 2.39 -20.42 -15.27
N GLY A 160 2.36 -21.49 -14.48
CA GLY A 160 2.69 -22.84 -14.93
C GLY A 160 1.73 -23.35 -16.01
N ASP A 161 0.42 -23.14 -15.81
CA ASP A 161 -0.63 -23.52 -16.77
C ASP A 161 -0.55 -22.71 -18.07
N ALA A 162 -0.14 -21.44 -17.98
CA ALA A 162 0.11 -20.56 -19.13
C ALA A 162 1.37 -20.94 -19.94
N ARG A 163 2.15 -21.94 -19.49
CA ARG A 163 3.38 -22.45 -20.13
C ARG A 163 4.45 -21.38 -20.39
N TYR A 164 4.58 -20.41 -19.50
CA TYR A 164 5.72 -19.49 -19.57
C TYR A 164 7.03 -20.28 -19.43
N GLU A 165 7.83 -20.29 -20.49
CA GLU A 165 8.94 -21.24 -20.69
C GLU A 165 10.15 -21.01 -19.74
N ASP A 166 10.20 -19.87 -19.04
CA ASP A 166 11.39 -19.36 -18.37
C ASP A 166 11.35 -19.32 -16.83
N PHE A 167 10.27 -19.80 -16.20
CA PHE A 167 10.15 -19.75 -14.73
C PHE A 167 11.27 -20.53 -14.00
N GLU A 168 11.76 -21.63 -14.59
CA GLU A 168 12.94 -22.38 -14.11
C GLU A 168 14.28 -21.93 -14.72
N LYS A 169 14.27 -21.18 -15.82
CA LYS A 169 15.45 -20.85 -16.65
C LYS A 169 16.06 -19.47 -16.41
N SER A 170 15.70 -18.75 -15.35
CA SER A 170 16.48 -17.56 -14.95
C SER A 170 17.88 -17.95 -14.46
N SER A 171 18.74 -18.17 -15.46
CA SER A 171 20.17 -18.40 -15.43
C SER A 171 20.95 -17.12 -15.12
N GLU A 172 20.29 -16.11 -14.53
CA GLU A 172 21.00 -14.97 -13.96
C GLU A 172 21.91 -15.53 -12.84
N ASN A 173 23.23 -15.46 -13.07
CA ASN A 173 24.32 -15.75 -12.13
C ASN A 173 24.36 -14.72 -10.97
N ILE A 174 23.20 -14.37 -10.43
CA ILE A 174 23.04 -13.48 -9.29
C ILE A 174 22.91 -14.30 -8.02
N SER A 175 23.55 -13.81 -6.96
CA SER A 175 23.52 -14.44 -5.65
C SER A 175 22.08 -14.48 -5.09
N LYS A 176 21.80 -15.42 -4.19
CA LYS A 176 20.50 -15.48 -3.48
C LYS A 176 20.13 -14.14 -2.82
N LYS A 177 21.13 -13.40 -2.36
CA LYS A 177 20.97 -12.09 -1.73
C LYS A 177 20.52 -11.02 -2.74
N GLU A 178 21.09 -11.03 -3.94
CA GLU A 178 20.67 -10.12 -5.02
C GLU A 178 19.27 -10.46 -5.52
N ARG A 179 18.94 -11.75 -5.65
CA ARG A 179 17.57 -12.21 -5.98
C ARG A 179 16.56 -11.68 -4.97
N LEU A 180 16.81 -11.90 -3.68
CA LEU A 180 15.93 -11.39 -2.61
C LEU A 180 15.82 -9.86 -2.65
N SER A 181 16.93 -9.15 -2.90
CA SER A 181 16.92 -7.69 -2.98
C SER A 181 16.15 -7.15 -4.20
N LYS A 182 16.17 -7.85 -5.34
CA LYS A 182 15.42 -7.48 -6.54
C LYS A 182 13.92 -7.74 -6.32
N PHE A 183 13.60 -8.93 -5.81
CA PHE A 183 12.23 -9.34 -5.51
C PHE A 183 11.58 -8.48 -4.42
N SER A 184 12.29 -8.16 -3.33
CA SER A 184 11.69 -7.35 -2.29
C SER A 184 11.31 -5.97 -2.81
N LYS A 185 12.15 -5.35 -3.63
CA LYS A 185 11.85 -4.05 -4.25
C LYS A 185 10.70 -4.08 -5.27
N SER A 186 10.41 -5.22 -5.89
CA SER A 186 9.22 -5.35 -6.74
C SER A 186 7.92 -5.43 -5.92
N VAL A 187 7.99 -5.93 -4.69
CA VAL A 187 6.86 -5.95 -3.74
C VAL A 187 6.93 -4.74 -2.81
N ARG A 188 6.78 -3.55 -3.41
CA ARG A 188 7.04 -2.23 -2.81
C ARG A 188 6.36 -2.04 -1.46
N THR A 189 5.08 -2.37 -1.35
CA THR A 189 4.28 -2.21 -0.13
C THR A 189 4.90 -3.00 1.02
N LEU A 190 5.15 -4.30 0.82
CA LEU A 190 5.79 -5.13 1.84
C LEU A 190 7.22 -4.69 2.14
N HIS A 191 7.98 -4.26 1.14
CA HIS A 191 9.35 -3.80 1.36
C HIS A 191 9.42 -2.56 2.24
N ILE A 192 8.58 -1.56 1.95
CA ILE A 192 8.53 -0.31 2.73
C ILE A 192 8.06 -0.59 4.15
N GLY A 193 6.98 -1.36 4.31
CA GLY A 193 6.46 -1.77 5.62
C GLY A 193 7.52 -2.51 6.44
N ALA A 194 8.16 -3.52 5.84
CA ALA A 194 9.24 -4.27 6.48
C ALA A 194 10.41 -3.38 6.89
N CYS A 195 10.76 -2.35 6.10
CA CYS A 195 11.78 -1.38 6.47
C CYS A 195 11.39 -0.60 7.74
N CYS A 196 10.14 -0.09 7.81
CA CYS A 196 9.62 0.67 8.94
C CYS A 196 9.55 -0.19 10.21
N HIS A 197 8.94 -1.37 10.13
CA HIS A 197 8.83 -2.30 11.24
C HIS A 197 10.21 -2.76 11.74
N ALA A 198 11.14 -3.07 10.82
CA ALA A 198 12.48 -3.47 11.20
C ALA A 198 13.27 -2.34 11.85
N ALA A 199 13.06 -1.08 11.46
CA ALA A 199 13.72 0.06 12.08
C ALA A 199 13.34 0.19 13.55
N VAL A 200 12.03 0.10 13.85
CA VAL A 200 11.53 0.16 15.23
C VAL A 200 11.98 -1.06 16.04
N ARG A 201 11.90 -2.26 15.46
CA ARG A 201 12.29 -3.47 16.16
C ARG A 201 13.81 -3.57 16.40
N TRP A 202 14.61 -3.00 15.50
CA TRP A 202 16.07 -2.89 15.68
C TRP A 202 16.44 -1.90 16.79
N ASP A 203 15.71 -0.78 16.89
CA ASP A 203 15.83 0.15 18.00
C ASP A 203 15.06 -0.34 19.23
N GLN A 204 15.72 -1.16 20.05
CA GLN A 204 15.12 -1.79 21.25
C GLN A 204 14.58 -0.78 22.28
N SER A 205 14.90 0.51 22.16
CA SER A 205 14.37 1.56 23.03
C SER A 205 13.01 2.10 22.57
N ARG A 206 12.68 1.94 21.29
CA ARG A 206 11.43 2.44 20.69
C ARG A 206 10.31 1.40 20.82
N GLN A 207 9.09 1.89 21.02
CA GLN A 207 7.87 1.07 20.99
C GLN A 207 6.95 1.58 19.88
N LEU A 208 6.20 0.64 19.28
CA LEU A 208 5.14 0.96 18.33
C LEU A 208 3.93 1.50 19.09
N THR A 209 3.26 2.48 18.51
CA THR A 209 1.91 2.90 18.88
C THR A 209 0.92 2.51 17.77
N GLY A 210 -0.37 2.55 18.06
CA GLY A 210 -1.38 2.37 17.01
C GLY A 210 -1.27 3.41 15.89
N ASN A 211 -0.74 4.61 16.19
CA ASN A 211 -0.50 5.64 15.16
C ASN A 211 0.65 5.23 14.24
N ASP A 212 1.78 4.75 14.80
CA ASP A 212 2.92 4.32 13.99
C ASP A 212 2.49 3.29 12.94
N LEU A 213 1.59 2.36 13.28
CA LEU A 213 1.09 1.34 12.33
C LEU A 213 0.29 1.96 11.18
N LEU A 214 -0.60 2.91 11.49
CA LEU A 214 -1.38 3.61 10.47
C LEU A 214 -0.47 4.48 9.58
N ASP A 215 0.50 5.16 10.20
CA ASP A 215 1.48 6.00 9.52
C ASP A 215 2.38 5.17 8.59
N PHE A 216 2.74 3.94 9.00
CA PHE A 216 3.46 3.00 8.14
C PHE A 216 2.62 2.60 6.93
N HIS A 217 1.32 2.34 7.09
CA HIS A 217 0.45 2.06 5.95
C HIS A 217 0.33 3.22 4.96
N HIS A 218 0.33 4.47 5.46
CA HIS A 218 0.40 5.65 4.60
C HIS A 218 1.76 5.74 3.88
N ALA A 219 2.86 5.46 4.59
CA ALA A 219 4.20 5.46 4.02
C ALA A 219 4.38 4.39 2.93
N GLU A 220 3.87 3.18 3.15
CA GLU A 220 3.86 2.08 2.17
C GLU A 220 3.21 2.50 0.85
N ALA A 221 2.04 3.13 0.93
CA ALA A 221 1.30 3.61 -0.22
C ALA A 221 2.02 4.78 -0.91
N ALA A 222 2.38 5.81 -0.14
CA ALA A 222 2.92 7.05 -0.70
C ALA A 222 4.35 6.90 -1.24
N ILE A 223 5.24 6.22 -0.52
CA ILE A 223 6.63 6.03 -0.97
C ILE A 223 6.68 5.13 -2.20
N GLY A 224 5.80 4.12 -2.26
CA GLY A 224 5.77 3.17 -3.37
C GLY A 224 5.29 3.76 -4.70
N TYR A 225 4.41 4.79 -4.66
CA TYR A 225 3.62 5.19 -5.83
C TYR A 225 3.43 6.68 -6.05
N CYS A 226 3.64 7.52 -5.04
CA CYS A 226 3.47 8.97 -5.17
C CYS A 226 4.81 9.65 -5.48
N ASN A 227 4.76 10.82 -6.12
CA ASN A 227 5.94 11.67 -6.27
C ASN A 227 6.34 12.36 -4.95
N MET A 228 5.39 12.50 -4.04
CA MET A 228 5.58 13.23 -2.79
C MET A 228 4.75 12.63 -1.66
N PHE A 229 5.33 12.57 -0.47
CA PHE A 229 4.69 12.14 0.76
C PHE A 229 4.82 13.23 1.83
N LEU A 230 3.67 13.80 2.22
CA LEU A 230 3.59 14.77 3.31
C LEU A 230 3.22 14.08 4.61
N THR A 231 4.08 14.19 5.62
CA THR A 231 3.93 13.49 6.90
C THR A 231 4.56 14.30 8.03
N GLU A 232 4.35 13.92 9.28
CA GLU A 232 5.01 14.51 10.43
C GLU A 232 6.52 14.21 10.48
N THR A 233 7.25 15.06 11.22
CA THR A 233 8.71 14.99 11.32
C THR A 233 9.23 13.63 11.82
N PRO A 234 8.63 12.97 12.84
CA PRO A 234 9.05 11.64 13.26
C PRO A 234 9.07 10.60 12.14
N LEU A 235 8.01 10.47 11.34
CA LEU A 235 7.97 9.49 10.25
C LEU A 235 8.88 9.88 9.11
N LYS A 236 8.93 11.16 8.70
CA LYS A 236 9.93 11.65 7.73
C LYS A 236 11.35 11.23 8.14
N THR A 237 11.69 11.45 9.41
CA THR A 237 13.01 11.11 9.96
C THR A 237 13.25 9.62 9.90
N LEU A 238 12.27 8.78 10.24
CA LEU A 238 12.38 7.33 10.16
C LEU A 238 12.60 6.86 8.72
N VAL A 239 11.71 7.20 7.79
CA VAL A 239 11.75 6.66 6.41
C VAL A 239 12.94 7.18 5.60
N SER A 240 13.53 8.32 6.02
CA SER A 240 14.71 8.91 5.40
C SER A 240 16.04 8.36 5.93
N GLN A 241 16.03 7.42 6.88
CA GLN A 241 17.26 6.84 7.40
C GLN A 241 18.05 6.10 6.30
N ASN A 242 19.31 6.49 6.10
CA ASN A 242 20.17 5.98 5.02
C ASN A 242 20.25 4.44 4.95
N HIS A 243 20.19 3.76 6.10
CA HIS A 243 20.30 2.31 6.15
C HIS A 243 19.03 1.57 5.69
N LEU A 244 17.88 2.24 5.62
CA LEU A 244 16.65 1.70 5.04
C LEU A 244 16.71 1.71 3.50
N GLY A 245 17.42 2.66 2.91
CA GLY A 245 17.59 2.77 1.45
C GLY A 245 16.35 3.26 0.69
N LEU A 246 15.22 3.54 1.37
CA LEU A 246 13.95 3.91 0.73
C LEU A 246 14.07 5.13 -0.20
N MET A 247 14.80 6.16 0.21
CA MET A 247 14.98 7.39 -0.60
C MET A 247 15.87 7.20 -1.84
N ARG A 248 16.60 6.08 -1.92
CA ARG A 248 17.36 5.68 -3.12
C ARG A 248 16.55 4.74 -3.99
N ASP A 249 15.75 3.89 -3.36
CA ASP A 249 15.01 2.83 -4.03
C ASP A 249 13.70 3.35 -4.66
N PHE A 250 13.17 4.48 -4.16
CA PHE A 250 11.96 5.13 -4.65
C PHE A 250 12.17 6.62 -4.92
N SER A 251 11.49 7.16 -5.93
CA SER A 251 11.57 8.58 -6.31
C SER A 251 10.68 9.51 -5.48
N CYS A 252 9.98 8.99 -4.47
CA CYS A 252 9.06 9.76 -3.65
C CYS A 252 9.82 10.71 -2.72
N VAL A 253 9.49 12.00 -2.79
CA VAL A 253 10.05 13.02 -1.90
C VAL A 253 9.23 13.11 -0.61
N VAL A 254 9.86 12.90 0.54
CA VAL A 254 9.19 12.96 1.84
C VAL A 254 9.42 14.31 2.50
N GLU A 255 8.34 15.03 2.85
CA GLU A 255 8.40 16.33 3.50
C GLU A 255 7.48 16.44 4.71
N SER A 256 7.90 17.25 5.69
CA SER A 256 7.17 17.41 6.95
C SER A 256 6.76 18.82 7.31
N SER A 257 6.96 19.74 6.39
CA SER A 257 6.56 21.12 6.54
C SER A 257 5.93 21.64 5.25
N ALA A 258 4.92 22.50 5.38
CA ALA A 258 4.30 23.15 4.22
C ALA A 258 5.31 23.96 3.39
N SER A 259 6.27 24.62 4.05
CA SER A 259 7.32 25.38 3.36
C SER A 259 8.30 24.46 2.61
N GLY A 260 8.70 23.34 3.21
CA GLY A 260 9.46 22.30 2.52
C GLY A 260 8.69 21.75 1.33
N ALA A 261 7.40 21.51 1.51
CA ALA A 261 6.54 20.99 0.47
C ALA A 261 6.43 21.93 -0.74
N LEU A 262 6.18 23.21 -0.50
CA LEU A 262 6.12 24.23 -1.56
C LEU A 262 7.45 24.39 -2.29
N ARG A 263 8.59 24.26 -1.61
CA ARG A 263 9.90 24.29 -2.28
C ARG A 263 10.07 23.14 -3.27
N VAL A 264 9.66 21.93 -2.87
CA VAL A 264 9.71 20.75 -3.75
C VAL A 264 8.81 20.96 -4.96
N LEU A 265 7.55 21.36 -4.74
CA LEU A 265 6.59 21.59 -5.83
C LEU A 265 7.05 22.69 -6.80
N ASN A 266 7.60 23.79 -6.29
CA ASN A 266 8.13 24.86 -7.13
C ASN A 266 9.39 24.44 -7.91
N GLY A 267 10.21 23.55 -7.33
CA GLY A 267 11.39 23.00 -8.00
C GLY A 267 11.08 21.94 -9.08
N LEU A 268 9.88 21.35 -9.06
CA LEU A 268 9.41 20.41 -10.08
C LEU A 268 8.86 21.10 -11.35
N ASN A 269 8.59 22.40 -11.29
CA ASN A 269 8.05 23.21 -12.39
C ASN A 269 9.14 23.93 -13.22
N GLY A 270 10.42 23.58 -13.04
CA GLY A 270 11.55 24.09 -13.83
C GLY A 270 12.30 22.96 -14.52
#